data_AF-A0A108E837-F1
#
_entry.id   AF-A0A108E837-F1
#
_cell.length_a   1.000
_cell.length_b   1.000
_cell.length_c   1.000
_cell.angle_alpha   90.00
_cell.angle_beta   90.00
_cell.angle_gamma   90.00
#
_symmetry.space_group_name_H-M   'P 1'
#
loop_
_entity.id
_entity.type
_entity.pdbx_description
1 polymer ?
#
loop_
_entity_poly.entity_id
_entity_poly.type
_entity_poly.pdbx_seq_one_letter_code
_entity_poly.pdbx_strand_id
1 'polypeptide(L)' 'MIKWTDAPNGSAGHVDGRLVVQIRRLVVGGWSAGWRNGMKWDLSDQSTHVKQQSSRHFKTREAAKRAVEKRMRPDGGHE' A
#
# COMPACT_ATOMS: atom_id res chain seq x y z
N MET A 1 -10.73 3.35 -9.69
CA MET A 1 -9.34 3.66 -10.13
C MET A 1 -8.68 4.51 -9.05
N ILE A 2 -7.44 4.21 -8.66
CA ILE A 2 -6.70 4.98 -7.65
C ILE A 2 -6.05 6.19 -8.33
N LYS A 3 -6.27 7.38 -7.80
CA LYS A 3 -5.55 8.60 -8.18
C LYS A 3 -4.33 8.75 -7.29
N TRP A 4 -3.14 8.74 -7.88
CA TRP A 4 -1.88 8.92 -7.17
C TRP A 4 -1.47 10.39 -7.15
N THR A 5 -1.09 10.88 -5.98
CA THR A 5 -0.44 12.18 -5.77
C THR A 5 0.99 11.90 -5.33
N ASP A 6 1.95 12.17 -6.22
CA ASP A 6 3.36 11.93 -5.95
C ASP A 6 4.05 13.14 -5.33
N ALA A 7 4.90 12.89 -4.34
CA ALA A 7 5.75 13.85 -3.68
C ALA A 7 7.18 13.28 -3.56
N PRO A 8 8.21 14.13 -3.35
CA PRO A 8 9.60 13.65 -3.21
C PRO A 8 9.78 12.62 -2.09
N ASN A 9 8.97 12.73 -1.03
CA ASN A 9 9.08 11.93 0.18
C ASN A 9 7.96 10.87 0.33
N GLY A 10 7.06 10.76 -0.65
CA GLY A 10 5.85 9.94 -0.51
C GLY A 10 4.96 9.90 -1.75
N SER A 11 3.97 9.04 -1.72
CA SER A 11 2.84 9.07 -2.65
C SER A 11 1.55 8.82 -1.88
N ALA A 12 0.51 9.59 -2.15
CA ALA A 12 -0.82 9.37 -1.59
C ALA A 12 -1.75 8.80 -2.67
N GLY A 13 -2.46 7.72 -2.36
CA GLY A 13 -3.47 7.14 -3.24
C GLY A 13 -4.87 7.52 -2.76
N HIS A 14 -5.67 8.09 -3.66
CA HIS A 14 -7.05 8.49 -3.42
C HIS A 14 -8.01 7.66 -4.28
N VAL A 15 -9.14 7.26 -3.70
CA VAL A 15 -10.27 6.65 -4.43
C VAL A 15 -11.49 7.50 -4.11
N ASP A 16 -12.18 7.98 -5.14
CA ASP A 16 -13.37 8.84 -4.99
C ASP A 16 -13.10 10.08 -4.11
N GLY A 17 -11.92 10.69 -4.26
CA GLY A 17 -11.49 11.84 -3.46
C GLY A 17 -11.09 11.52 -2.01
N ARG A 18 -11.23 10.27 -1.55
CA ARG A 18 -10.84 9.85 -0.20
C ARG A 18 -9.45 9.24 -0.18
N LEU A 19 -8.64 9.63 0.80
CA LEU A 19 -7.31 9.06 1.01
C LEU A 19 -7.44 7.61 1.45
N VAL A 20 -7.02 6.68 0.58
CA VAL A 20 -7.08 5.25 0.88
C VAL A 20 -5.76 4.69 1.36
N VAL A 21 -4.64 5.20 0.84
CA VAL A 21 -3.30 4.71 1.15
C VAL A 21 -2.28 5.82 1.10
N GLN A 22 -1.26 5.72 1.95
CA GLN A 22 -0.13 6.62 1.97
C GLN A 22 1.16 5.83 1.92
N ILE A 23 1.93 6.06 0.87
CA ILE A 23 3.29 5.57 0.68
C ILE A 23 4.24 6.65 1.18
N ARG A 24 5.16 6.31 2.08
CA ARG A 24 6.18 7.23 2.60
C ARG A 24 7.55 6.60 2.48
N ARG A 25 8.57 7.41 2.20
CA ARG A 25 9.96 6.96 2.23
C ARG A 25 10.38 6.70 3.69
N LEU A 26 11.11 5.61 3.92
CA LEU A 26 11.67 5.29 5.24
C LEU A 26 13.10 5.83 5.34
N VAL A 27 13.47 6.29 6.54
CA VAL A 27 14.83 6.80 6.84
C VAL A 27 15.89 5.72 6.63
N VAL A 28 15.57 4.47 6.98
CA VAL A 28 16.45 3.29 6.83
C VAL A 28 16.57 2.79 5.39
N GLY A 29 16.00 3.51 4.42
CA GLY A 29 15.87 3.07 3.04
C GLY A 29 14.58 2.27 2.80
N GLY A 30 14.09 2.32 1.56
CA GLY A 30 12.81 1.72 1.18
C GLY A 30 11.60 2.61 1.42
N TRP A 31 10.42 2.01 1.31
CA TRP A 31 9.12 2.66 1.27
C TRP A 31 8.13 1.91 2.14
N SER A 32 7.24 2.62 2.82
CA SER A 32 6.18 2.06 3.65
C SER A 32 4.84 2.49 3.09
N ALA A 33 4.00 1.53 2.69
CA ALA A 33 2.63 1.79 2.27
C ALA A 33 1.68 1.51 3.44
N GLY A 34 1.03 2.53 3.96
CA GLY A 34 0.03 2.45 5.02
C GLY A 34 -1.37 2.69 4.50
N TRP A 35 -2.29 1.76 4.74
CA TRP A 35 -3.71 1.98 4.50
C TRP A 35 -4.26 3.03 5.47
N ARG A 36 -5.09 3.94 4.95
CA ARG A 36 -5.78 5.00 5.71
C ARG A 36 -7.29 4.79 5.78
N ASN A 37 -7.81 3.85 5.01
CA ASN A 37 -9.25 3.55 4.93
C ASN A 37 -9.63 2.28 5.75
N GLY A 38 -8.95 2.01 6.86
CA GLY A 38 -9.23 0.84 7.72
C GLY A 38 -8.80 -0.53 7.17
N MET A 39 -8.43 -0.61 5.89
CA MET A 39 -7.81 -1.80 5.31
C MET A 39 -6.51 -2.17 6.02
N LYS A 40 -6.17 -3.46 6.00
CA LYS A 40 -4.91 -3.97 6.55
C LYS A 40 -4.23 -4.83 5.50
N TRP A 41 -2.90 -4.78 5.49
CA TRP A 41 -2.10 -5.72 4.75
C TRP A 41 -2.19 -7.07 5.45
N ASP A 42 -2.51 -8.10 4.67
CA ASP A 42 -2.32 -9.47 5.12
C ASP A 42 -0.82 -9.76 5.10
N LEU A 43 -0.28 -10.10 6.27
CA LEU A 43 1.12 -10.47 6.47
C LEU A 43 1.23 -11.95 6.88
N SER A 44 0.22 -12.77 6.60
CA SER A 44 0.18 -14.18 7.01
C SER A 44 1.35 -15.00 6.44
N ASP A 45 1.97 -14.52 5.37
CA ASP A 45 3.14 -15.11 4.70
C ASP A 45 4.50 -14.67 5.29
N GLN A 46 4.52 -13.65 6.17
CA GLN A 46 5.75 -13.27 6.88
C GLN A 46 5.79 -13.99 8.22
N SER A 47 6.93 -14.63 8.54
CA SER A 47 7.23 -15.32 9.82
C SER A 47 7.24 -14.40 11.06
N THR A 48 6.38 -13.40 11.10
CA THR A 48 6.13 -12.50 12.21
C THR A 48 4.78 -12.82 12.82
N HIS A 49 4.69 -12.81 14.15
CA HIS A 49 3.49 -13.12 14.93
C HIS A 49 2.29 -12.19 14.64
N VAL A 50 2.48 -11.15 13.81
CA VAL A 50 1.48 -10.15 13.45
C VAL A 50 0.82 -10.51 12.12
N LYS A 51 -0.41 -11.02 12.18
CA LYS A 51 -1.18 -11.45 10.99
C LYS A 51 -1.64 -10.30 10.10
N GLN A 52 -1.79 -9.10 10.66
CA GLN A 52 -2.29 -7.93 9.94
C GLN A 52 -1.58 -6.66 10.39
N GLN A 53 -1.03 -5.88 9.47
CA GLN A 53 -0.53 -4.53 9.75
C GLN A 53 -1.20 -3.49 8.86
N SER A 54 -1.43 -2.31 9.43
CA SER A 54 -1.89 -1.15 8.68
C SER A 54 -0.86 -0.68 7.65
N SER A 55 0.41 -1.05 7.79
CA SER A 55 1.48 -0.68 6.85
C SER A 55 2.39 -1.85 6.47
N ARG A 56 2.85 -1.87 5.22
CA ARG A 56 3.80 -2.86 4.69
C ARG A 56 5.02 -2.16 4.09
N HIS A 57 6.20 -2.76 4.31
CA HIS A 57 7.46 -2.28 3.75
C HIS A 57 7.67 -2.80 2.32
N PHE A 58 8.26 -1.95 1.47
CA PHE A 58 8.57 -2.20 0.07
C PHE A 58 9.94 -1.62 -0.27
N LYS A 59 10.71 -2.34 -1.10
CA LYS A 59 12.03 -1.88 -1.54
C LYS A 59 11.96 -0.62 -2.42
N THR A 60 10.91 -0.49 -3.24
CA THR A 60 10.74 0.63 -4.17
C THR A 60 9.31 1.20 -4.12
N ARG A 61 9.19 2.48 -4.49
CA ARG A 61 7.90 3.19 -4.58
C ARG A 61 6.94 2.51 -5.55
N GLU A 62 7.46 2.09 -6.70
CA GLU A 62 6.67 1.42 -7.74
C GLU A 62 6.14 0.07 -7.27
N ALA A 63 6.93 -0.70 -6.52
CA ALA A 63 6.46 -1.95 -5.92
C ALA A 63 5.33 -1.71 -4.91
N ALA A 64 5.42 -0.65 -4.11
CA ALA A 64 4.36 -0.26 -3.18
C ALA A 64 3.07 0.10 -3.93
N LYS A 65 3.15 0.94 -4.98
CA LYS A 65 1.99 1.31 -5.80
C LYS A 65 1.32 0.09 -6.43
N ARG A 66 2.11 -0.77 -7.10
CA ARG A 66 1.59 -2.00 -7.74
C ARG A 66 0.91 -2.93 -6.73
N ALA A 67 1.47 -3.08 -5.53
CA ALA A 67 0.86 -3.90 -4.48
C ALA A 67 -0.49 -3.34 -4.01
N VAL A 68 -0.59 -2.01 -3.87
CA VAL A 68 -1.85 -1.33 -3.54
C VAL A 68 -2.86 -1.56 -4.66
N GLU A 69 -2.47 -1.33 -5.92
CA GLU A 69 -3.33 -1.54 -7.08
C GLU A 69 -3.81 -2.99 -7.18
N LYS A 70 -2.93 -3.97 -6.95
CA LYS A 70 -3.29 -5.39 -6.92
C LYS A 70 -4.32 -5.71 -5.83
N ARG A 71 -4.17 -5.11 -4.64
CA ARG A 71 -5.09 -5.33 -3.51
C ARG A 71 -6.43 -4.61 -3.67
N MET A 72 -6.43 -3.48 -4.38
CA MET A 72 -7.59 -2.66 -4.67
C MET A 72 -8.32 -3.07 -5.96
N ARG A 73 -7.69 -3.87 -6.83
CA ARG A 73 -8.42 -4.54 -7.90
C ARG A 73 -9.47 -5.43 -7.24
N PRO A 74 -10.76 -5.28 -7.59
CA PRO A 74 -11.73 -6.30 -7.26
C PRO A 74 -11.23 -7.61 -7.88
N ASP A 75 -11.31 -8.69 -7.12
CA ASP A 75 -11.09 -10.02 -7.67
C ASP A 75 -11.97 -10.17 -8.92
N GLY A 76 -11.34 -10.29 -10.07
CA GLY A 76 -11.95 -10.31 -11.39
C GLY A 76 -11.06 -11.12 -12.31
N GLY A 77 -10.72 -12.33 -11.86
CA GLY A 77 -9.81 -13.23 -12.55
C GLY A 77 -9.76 -14.60 -11.90
N HIS A 78 -10.91 -15.25 -11.78
CA HIS A 78 -11.02 -16.70 -11.88
C HIS A 78 -12.22 -16.98 -12.80
N GLU A 79 -11.92 -17.08 -14.09
CA GLU A 79 -12.71 -17.83 -15.06
C GLU A 79 -12.17 -19.26 -15.09
#